data_AF-A0A382LSR1-F1
#
_entry.id   AF-A0A382LSR1-F1
#
_cell.length_a   1.000
_cell.length_b   1.000
_cell.length_c   1.000
_cell.angle_alpha   90.00
_cell.angle_beta   90.00
_cell.angle_gamma   90.00
#
_symmetry.space_group_name_H-M   'P 1'
#
loop_
_entity.id
_entity.type
_entity.pdbx_description
1 polymer ?
#
loop_
_entity_poly.entity_id
_entity_poly.type
_entity_poly.pdbx_seq_one_letter_code
_entity_poly.pdbx_strand_id
1 'polypeptide(L)'
;RPALEQFQKLYGYVQAEGRAPEEEGGEVWVSATDTPDKWREEITFWKNAGVTHICLNNTFSRYHHQRIPDKTVKAHVDAMVSYIGAVRDLI
;
A
#
# COMPACT_ATOMS: atom_id res chain seq x y z
N ARG A 1 8.37 4.51 -13.55
CA ARG A 1 7.97 3.48 -12.56
C ARG A 1 6.81 2.71 -13.19
N PRO A 2 6.93 1.41 -13.47
CA PRO A 2 5.89 0.64 -14.18
C PRO A 2 4.51 0.68 -13.51
N ALA A 3 4.44 0.85 -12.18
CA ALA A 3 3.18 0.86 -11.44
C ALA A 3 2.24 2.02 -11.82
N LEU A 4 2.76 3.23 -12.06
CA LEU A 4 1.92 4.39 -12.40
C LEU A 4 1.24 4.20 -13.77
N GLU A 5 1.97 3.62 -14.72
CA GLU A 5 1.43 3.27 -16.04
C GLU A 5 0.33 2.21 -15.94
N GLN A 6 0.46 1.24 -15.02
CA GLN A 6 -0.60 0.25 -14.78
C GLN A 6 -1.85 0.89 -14.16
N PHE A 7 -1.71 1.83 -13.23
CA PHE A 7 -2.86 2.57 -12.68
C PHE A 7 -3.57 3.40 -13.75
N GLN A 8 -2.82 4.12 -14.59
CA GLN A 8 -3.38 4.85 -15.72
C GLN A 8 -4.14 3.93 -16.67
N LYS A 9 -3.60 2.73 -16.95
CA LYS A 9 -4.27 1.73 -17.76
C LYS A 9 -5.57 1.23 -17.13
N LEU A 10 -5.59 0.97 -15.82
CA LEU A 10 -6.80 0.60 -15.09
C LEU A 10 -7.85 1.71 -15.15
N TYR A 11 -7.47 2.96 -14.94
CA TYR A 11 -8.38 4.10 -15.07
C TYR A 11 -8.94 4.26 -16.49
N GLY A 12 -8.13 3.95 -17.51
CA GLY A 12 -8.62 3.89 -18.89
C GLY A 12 -9.72 2.85 -19.10
N TYR A 13 -9.64 1.68 -18.43
CA TYR A 13 -10.70 0.68 -18.47
C TYR A 13 -11.97 1.16 -17.76
N VAL A 14 -11.84 1.85 -16.62
CA VAL A 14 -12.98 2.43 -15.90
C VAL A 14 -13.70 3.47 -16.77
N GLN A 15 -12.95 4.36 -17.42
CA GLN A 15 -13.49 5.38 -18.32
C GLN A 15 -14.18 4.77 -19.54
N ALA A 16 -13.64 3.68 -20.11
CA ALA A 16 -14.25 3.01 -21.25
C ALA A 16 -15.65 2.45 -20.96
N GLU A 17 -15.93 2.13 -19.69
CA GLU A 17 -17.25 1.71 -19.20
C GLU A 17 -18.15 2.91 -18.82
N GLY A 18 -17.74 4.15 -19.13
CA GLY A 18 -18.52 5.36 -18.83
C GLY A 18 -18.54 5.75 -17.35
N ARG A 19 -17.62 5.20 -16.54
CA ARG A 19 -17.50 5.47 -15.10
C ARG A 19 -16.37 6.45 -14.84
N ALA A 20 -16.44 7.17 -13.73
CA ALA A 20 -15.39 8.09 -13.34
C ALA A 20 -14.28 7.35 -12.54
N PRO A 21 -12.99 7.44 -12.90
CA PRO A 21 -11.90 6.80 -12.16
C PRO A 21 -11.89 7.05 -10.66
N GLU A 22 -12.29 8.25 -10.24
CA GLU A 22 -12.40 8.68 -8.85
C GLU A 22 -13.50 7.97 -8.06
N GLU A 23 -14.48 7.35 -8.74
CA GLU A 23 -15.46 6.47 -8.11
C GLU A 23 -14.87 5.08 -7.80
N GLU A 24 -13.74 4.74 -8.43
CA GLU A 24 -13.05 3.47 -8.25
C GLU A 24 -11.83 3.61 -7.35
N GLY A 25 -11.85 2.87 -6.24
CA GLY A 25 -10.71 2.80 -5.34
C GLY A 25 -9.58 1.92 -5.88
N GLY A 26 -8.37 2.47 -6.00
CA GLY A 26 -7.15 1.67 -6.12
C GLY A 26 -6.61 1.24 -4.75
N GLU A 27 -6.35 -0.06 -4.57
CA GLU A 27 -5.65 -0.61 -3.40
C GLU A 27 -4.23 -1.04 -3.76
N VAL A 28 -3.29 -0.81 -2.84
CA VAL A 28 -1.94 -1.40 -2.86
C VAL A 28 -1.66 -2.18 -1.59
N TRP A 29 -0.82 -3.20 -1.71
CA TRP A 29 -0.30 -3.94 -0.57
C TRP A 29 1.06 -3.40 -0.15
N VAL A 30 1.27 -3.23 1.14
CA VAL A 30 2.53 -2.76 1.75
C VAL A 30 2.95 -3.71 2.88
N SER A 31 4.19 -3.63 3.34
CA SER A 31 4.73 -4.50 4.40
C SER A 31 5.48 -3.73 5.49
N ALA A 32 5.36 -4.17 6.75
CA ALA A 32 6.05 -3.56 7.90
C ALA A 32 7.47 -4.12 8.13
N THR A 33 8.19 -4.44 7.06
CA THR A 33 9.57 -4.99 7.12
C THR A 33 10.65 -3.91 7.08
N ASP A 34 10.30 -2.71 6.63
CA ASP A 34 11.20 -1.57 6.48
C ASP A 34 11.27 -0.66 7.73
N THR A 35 11.84 0.53 7.59
CA THR A 35 11.94 1.54 8.64
C THR A 35 10.78 2.55 8.58
N PRO A 36 10.49 3.28 9.68
CA PRO A 36 9.49 4.34 9.69
C PRO A 36 9.63 5.36 8.56
N ASP A 37 10.84 5.82 8.26
CA ASP A 37 11.08 6.79 7.18
C ASP A 37 10.72 6.19 5.81
N LYS A 38 11.08 4.92 5.58
CA LYS A 38 10.75 4.22 4.33
C LYS A 38 9.26 3.98 4.17
N TRP A 39 8.56 3.64 5.25
CA TRP A 39 7.09 3.53 5.23
C TRP A 39 6.44 4.87 4.88
N ARG A 40 6.92 5.98 5.46
CA ARG A 40 6.39 7.33 5.16
C ARG A 40 6.65 7.74 3.71
N GLU A 41 7.85 7.44 3.17
CA GLU A 41 8.17 7.64 1.76
C GLU A 41 7.23 6.84 0.85
N GLU A 42 6.97 5.57 1.17
CA GLU A 42 6.09 4.68 0.41
C GLU A 42 4.64 5.15 0.44
N ILE A 43 4.08 5.46 1.62
CA ILE A 43 2.73 6.01 1.77
C ILE A 43 2.56 7.29 0.96
N THR A 44 3.52 8.22 1.10
CA THR A 44 3.48 9.50 0.38
C THR A 44 3.51 9.29 -1.13
N PHE A 45 4.34 8.36 -1.60
CA PHE A 45 4.38 8.01 -3.02
C PHE A 45 3.02 7.50 -3.52
N TRP A 46 2.39 6.57 -2.79
CA TRP A 46 1.10 6.01 -3.20
C TRP A 46 -0.05 7.02 -3.14
N LYS A 47 -0.10 7.88 -2.11
CA LYS A 47 -1.09 8.95 -2.04
C LYS A 47 -0.95 9.93 -3.23
N ASN A 48 0.28 10.31 -3.57
CA ASN A 48 0.53 11.15 -4.75
C ASN A 48 0.21 10.44 -6.08
N ALA A 49 0.17 9.10 -6.09
CA ALA A 49 -0.22 8.30 -7.24
C ALA A 49 -1.75 8.13 -7.38
N GLY A 50 -2.55 8.63 -6.44
CA GLY A 50 -4.01 8.50 -6.47
C GLY A 50 -4.54 7.19 -5.87
N VAL A 51 -3.69 6.42 -5.17
CA VAL A 51 -4.13 5.24 -4.42
C VAL A 51 -5.04 5.67 -3.28
N THR A 52 -6.16 4.96 -3.12
CA THR A 52 -7.21 5.30 -2.15
C THR A 52 -7.19 4.41 -0.91
N HIS A 53 -6.68 3.18 -1.06
CA HIS A 53 -6.64 2.18 0.00
C HIS A 53 -5.23 1.60 0.11
N ILE A 54 -4.75 1.43 1.33
CA ILE A 54 -3.44 0.84 1.61
C ILE A 54 -3.65 -0.33 2.57
N CYS A 55 -3.33 -1.52 2.11
CA CYS A 55 -3.50 -2.76 2.86
C CYS A 55 -2.14 -3.24 3.38
N LEU A 56 -1.97 -3.23 4.71
CA LEU A 56 -0.76 -3.73 5.34
C LEU A 56 -0.79 -5.27 5.39
N ASN A 57 0.15 -5.91 4.68
CA ASN A 57 0.28 -7.36 4.62
C ASN A 57 1.67 -7.80 5.13
N ASN A 58 1.68 -8.41 6.32
CA ASN A 58 2.91 -8.85 6.99
C ASN A 58 3.21 -10.35 6.83
N THR A 59 2.38 -11.10 6.10
CA THR A 59 2.52 -12.57 5.94
C THR A 59 2.93 -12.97 4.52
N PHE A 60 2.65 -12.12 3.53
CA PHE A 60 2.91 -12.39 2.12
C PHE A 60 4.38 -12.17 1.75
N SER A 61 4.98 -13.12 1.04
CA SER A 61 6.40 -13.10 0.66
C SER A 61 6.55 -13.54 -0.79
N ARG A 62 6.23 -12.64 -1.73
CA ARG A 62 6.36 -12.87 -3.17
C ARG A 62 6.56 -11.55 -3.91
N TYR A 63 7.25 -11.62 -5.05
CA TYR A 63 7.59 -10.46 -5.87
C TYR A 63 8.40 -9.43 -5.06
N HIS A 64 7.90 -8.21 -4.90
CA HIS A 64 8.54 -7.16 -4.13
C HIS A 64 8.08 -7.10 -2.67
N HIS A 65 7.04 -7.86 -2.28
CA HIS A 65 6.56 -7.89 -0.91
C HIS A 65 7.40 -8.83 -0.04
N GLN A 66 7.70 -8.37 1.16
CA GLN A 66 8.45 -9.12 2.16
C GLN A 66 7.56 -9.37 3.38
N ARG A 67 7.61 -10.59 3.91
CA ARG A 67 6.97 -10.91 5.19
C ARG A 67 7.88 -10.52 6.35
N ILE A 68 7.28 -10.24 7.51
CA ILE A 68 8.06 -10.17 8.75
C ILE A 68 8.63 -11.56 9.10
N PRO A 69 9.81 -11.66 9.73
CA PRO A 69 10.44 -12.96 10.02
C PRO A 69 9.72 -13.74 11.12
N ASP A 70 9.16 -13.04 12.11
CA ASP A 70 8.41 -13.63 13.21
C ASP A 70 7.03 -14.11 12.76
N LYS A 71 6.51 -15.18 13.37
CA LYS A 71 5.26 -15.85 12.99
C LYS A 71 4.21 -15.81 14.10
N THR A 72 4.50 -15.11 15.20
CA THR A 72 3.58 -15.01 16.34
C THR A 72 2.53 -13.94 16.09
N VAL A 73 1.32 -14.16 16.60
CA VAL A 73 0.25 -13.14 16.56
C VAL A 73 0.73 -11.83 17.19
N LYS A 74 1.48 -11.91 18.30
CA LYS A 74 2.04 -10.73 18.97
C LYS A 74 2.92 -9.92 18.02
N ALA A 75 3.87 -10.55 17.32
CA ALA A 75 4.75 -9.84 16.41
C ALA A 75 4.00 -9.19 15.25
N HIS A 76 2.98 -9.86 14.70
CA HIS A 76 2.14 -9.25 13.66
C HIS A 76 1.37 -8.04 14.19
N VAL A 77 0.83 -8.10 15.42
CA VAL A 77 0.16 -6.96 16.06
C VAL A 77 1.14 -5.82 16.35
N ASP A 78 2.31 -6.12 16.92
CA ASP A 78 3.35 -5.12 17.21
C ASP A 78 3.80 -4.40 15.91
N ALA A 79 3.96 -5.15 14.82
CA ALA A 79 4.31 -4.59 13.51
C ALA A 79 3.21 -3.65 12.98
N MET A 80 1.93 -4.01 13.12
CA MET A 80 0.81 -3.14 12.75
C MET A 80 0.79 -1.86 13.60
N VAL A 81 1.02 -1.97 14.92
CA VAL A 81 1.06 -0.83 15.85
C VAL A 81 2.24 0.10 15.54
N SER A 82 3.41 -0.45 15.22
CA SER A 82 4.59 0.33 14.83
C SER A 82 4.34 1.07 13.51
N TYR A 83 3.81 0.36 12.50
CA TYR A 83 3.51 0.92 11.20
C TYR A 83 2.50 2.07 11.30
N ILE A 84 1.35 1.85 11.96
CA ILE A 84 0.33 2.90 12.12
C ILE A 84 0.88 4.08 12.93
N GLY A 85 1.69 3.83 13.96
CA GLY A 85 2.34 4.89 14.74
C GLY A 85 3.23 5.81 13.89
N ALA A 86 3.91 5.23 12.89
CA ALA A 86 4.81 5.96 12.01
C ALA A 86 4.12 6.75 10.89
N VAL A 87 2.92 6.34 10.45
CA VAL A 87 2.28 6.92 9.24
C VAL A 87 0.89 7.51 9.48
N ARG A 88 0.32 7.41 10.69
CA ARG A 88 -1.06 7.85 10.97
C ARG A 88 -1.35 9.32 10.63
N ASP A 89 -0.36 10.19 10.68
CA ASP A 89 -0.48 11.61 10.32
C ASP A 89 -0.55 11.85 8.81
N LEU A 90 -0.20 10.83 8.02
CA LEU A 90 -0.17 10.88 6.57
C LEU A 90 -1.41 10.27 5.93
N ILE A 91 -2.23 9.50 6.65
CA ILE A 91 -3.37 8.74 6.09
C ILE A 91 -4.68 9.48 6.29
#